data_AF-C3YGQ8-F1
#
_entry.id   AF-C3YGQ8-F1
#
_cell.length_a   1.000
_cell.length_b   1.000
_cell.length_c   1.000
_cell.angle_alpha   90.00
_cell.angle_beta   90.00
_cell.angle_gamma   90.00
#
_symmetry.space_group_name_H-M   'P 1'
#
loop_
_entity.id
_entity.type
_entity.pdbx_description
1 polymer ?
#
loop_
_entity_poly.entity_id
_entity_poly.type
_entity_poly.pdbx_seq_one_letter_code
_entity_poly.pdbx_strand_id
1 'polypeptide(L)'
;MASGGVCKNCGCSDIDFDQARGDAVCTGCGSVLEDNIIVSEVTFAESGDRTSVIGQFVSADDGKGNAGMVRGFHHGFGKESRAITLQNGKRKITQLGHQLKLNQHCLDTAFNFFKMAVNKKLTRGRKTNHVVAACLYLVCRTEGTPRILALLN
;
A
#
# COMPACT_ATOMS: atom_id res chain seq x y z
N MET A 1 -8.20 -11.09 -7.80
CA MET A 1 -7.48 -12.26 -8.34
C MET A 1 -8.54 -13.29 -8.67
N ALA A 2 -9.00 -13.32 -9.91
CA ALA A 2 -10.02 -14.27 -10.36
C ALA A 2 -9.37 -15.65 -10.43
N SER A 3 -9.85 -16.56 -9.58
CA SER A 3 -9.48 -17.97 -9.61
C SER A 3 -10.04 -18.59 -10.90
N GLY A 4 -9.15 -18.93 -11.84
CA GLY A 4 -9.48 -19.67 -13.06
C GLY A 4 -10.14 -21.01 -12.75
N GLY A 5 -10.87 -21.63 -13.66
CA GLY A 5 -10.95 -21.44 -15.11
C GLY A 5 -11.52 -22.73 -15.70
N VAL A 6 -12.67 -23.16 -15.18
CA VAL A 6 -13.36 -24.38 -15.59
C VAL A 6 -14.86 -24.14 -15.62
N CYS A 7 -15.50 -24.56 -16.70
CA CYS A 7 -16.94 -24.45 -16.89
C CYS A 7 -17.68 -25.38 -15.92
N LYS A 8 -18.62 -24.85 -15.16
CA LYS A 8 -19.44 -25.64 -14.21
C LYS A 8 -20.44 -26.57 -14.90
N ASN A 9 -20.72 -26.35 -16.19
CA ASN A 9 -21.72 -27.10 -16.94
C ASN A 9 -21.13 -28.33 -17.66
N CYS A 10 -19.92 -28.23 -18.19
CA CYS A 10 -19.30 -29.31 -18.97
C CYS A 10 -17.85 -29.65 -18.56
N GLY A 11 -17.27 -28.91 -17.60
CA GLY A 11 -15.90 -29.13 -17.15
C GLY A 11 -14.81 -28.68 -18.13
N CYS A 12 -15.18 -28.04 -19.26
CA CYS A 12 -14.22 -27.46 -20.20
C CYS A 12 -13.35 -26.41 -19.49
N SER A 13 -12.05 -26.35 -19.78
CA SER A 13 -11.18 -25.24 -19.37
C SER A 13 -10.98 -24.21 -20.48
N ASP A 14 -11.60 -24.43 -21.63
CA ASP A 14 -11.51 -23.57 -22.80
C ASP A 14 -12.63 -22.53 -22.76
N ILE A 15 -12.28 -21.35 -22.26
CA ILE A 15 -13.20 -20.23 -22.03
C ILE A 15 -12.75 -19.08 -22.93
N ASP A 16 -13.66 -18.62 -23.77
CA ASP A 16 -13.49 -17.42 -24.59
C ASP A 16 -13.93 -16.19 -23.79
N PHE A 17 -13.11 -15.14 -23.83
CA PHE A 17 -13.32 -13.91 -23.07
C PHE A 17 -13.55 -12.75 -24.04
N ASP A 18 -14.79 -12.33 -24.21
CA ASP A 18 -15.11 -11.16 -25.02
C ASP A 18 -15.06 -9.90 -24.14
N GLN A 19 -13.91 -9.23 -24.18
CA GLN A 19 -13.68 -8.00 -23.42
C GLN A 19 -14.60 -6.85 -23.85
N ALA A 20 -15.09 -6.83 -25.09
CA ALA A 20 -15.97 -5.76 -25.58
C ALA A 20 -17.39 -5.87 -24.99
N ARG A 21 -17.81 -7.09 -24.65
CA ARG A 21 -19.11 -7.36 -24.02
C ARG A 21 -19.03 -7.55 -22.50
N GLY A 22 -17.86 -7.95 -22.00
CA GLY A 22 -17.63 -8.17 -20.58
C GLY A 22 -18.07 -9.55 -20.08
N ASP A 23 -18.22 -10.52 -21.00
CA ASP A 23 -18.75 -11.84 -20.71
C ASP A 23 -17.70 -12.93 -20.99
N ALA A 24 -17.72 -13.99 -20.17
CA ALA A 24 -16.89 -15.18 -20.36
C ALA A 24 -17.74 -16.37 -20.79
N VAL A 25 -17.44 -17.00 -21.93
CA VAL A 25 -18.26 -18.08 -22.51
C VAL A 25 -17.42 -19.35 -22.67
N CYS A 26 -17.89 -20.49 -22.19
CA CYS A 26 -17.25 -21.79 -22.50
C CYS A 26 -17.45 -22.13 -23.98
N THR A 27 -16.36 -22.31 -24.71
CA THR A 27 -16.38 -22.71 -26.13
C THR A 27 -16.88 -24.15 -26.31
N GLY A 28 -16.73 -24.99 -25.28
CA GLY A 28 -17.13 -26.40 -25.33
C GLY A 28 -18.63 -26.68 -25.17
N CYS A 29 -19.39 -25.81 -24.49
CA CYS A 29 -20.84 -26.00 -24.30
C CYS A 29 -21.69 -24.73 -24.49
N GLY A 30 -21.08 -23.60 -24.81
CA GLY A 30 -21.78 -22.32 -25.03
C GLY A 30 -22.34 -21.67 -23.78
N SER A 31 -21.98 -22.15 -22.57
CA SER A 31 -22.49 -21.58 -21.32
C SER A 31 -21.71 -20.32 -20.94
N VAL A 32 -22.45 -19.24 -20.64
CA VAL A 32 -21.91 -17.99 -20.07
C VAL A 32 -21.58 -18.24 -18.60
N LEU A 33 -20.34 -17.97 -18.21
CA LEU A 33 -19.82 -18.26 -16.87
C LEU A 33 -19.87 -17.04 -15.94
N GLU A 34 -19.71 -15.84 -16.48
CA GLU A 34 -19.76 -14.58 -15.72
C GLU A 34 -20.22 -13.44 -16.65
N ASP A 35 -21.19 -12.65 -16.19
CA ASP A 35 -21.61 -11.38 -16.80
C ASP A 35 -20.97 -10.22 -16.00
N ASN A 36 -20.30 -9.29 -16.67
CA ASN A 36 -19.54 -8.15 -16.12
C ASN A 36 -18.21 -8.49 -15.45
N ILE A 37 -17.21 -8.86 -16.25
CA ILE A 37 -15.80 -8.88 -15.83
C ILE A 37 -15.39 -7.46 -15.38
N ILE A 38 -15.10 -7.27 -14.09
CA ILE A 38 -14.59 -6.00 -13.57
C ILE A 38 -13.13 -5.83 -14.01
N VAL A 39 -12.92 -5.12 -15.12
CA VAL A 39 -11.58 -4.76 -15.58
C VAL A 39 -11.05 -3.60 -14.72
N SER A 40 -9.87 -3.76 -14.13
CA SER A 40 -9.15 -2.67 -13.47
C SER A 40 -8.48 -1.78 -14.51
N GLU A 41 -9.25 -1.24 -15.45
CA GLU A 41 -8.73 -0.27 -16.41
C GLU A 41 -8.76 1.14 -15.83
N VAL A 42 -7.71 1.91 -16.12
CA VAL A 42 -7.62 3.30 -15.73
C VAL A 42 -8.21 4.12 -16.87
N THR A 43 -9.47 4.54 -16.75
CA THR A 43 -10.10 5.38 -17.77
C THR A 43 -9.69 6.84 -17.56
N PHE A 44 -9.18 7.49 -18.61
CA PHE A 44 -8.86 8.93 -18.59
C PHE A 44 -9.96 9.67 -19.34
N ALA A 45 -10.66 10.58 -18.66
CA ALA A 45 -11.58 11.51 -19.32
C ALA A 45 -10.90 12.86 -19.52
N GLU A 46 -10.93 13.32 -20.76
CA GLU A 46 -10.49 14.66 -21.13
C GLU A 46 -11.72 15.58 -21.14
N SER A 47 -11.69 16.64 -20.33
CA SER A 47 -12.69 17.70 -20.36
C SER A 47 -11.94 19.03 -20.46
N GLY A 48 -11.74 19.47 -21.70
CA GLY A 48 -10.90 20.64 -22.03
C GLY A 48 -9.40 20.35 -21.84
N ASP A 49 -8.61 21.37 -21.52
CA ASP A 49 -7.14 21.34 -21.31
C ASP A 49 -6.68 20.53 -20.08
N ARG A 50 -7.55 19.68 -19.53
CA ARG A 50 -7.30 18.92 -18.31
C ARG A 50 -7.70 17.47 -18.51
N THR A 51 -6.70 16.59 -18.51
CA THR A 51 -6.88 15.14 -18.43
C THR A 51 -7.17 14.75 -16.98
N SER A 52 -8.33 14.17 -16.69
CA SER A 52 -8.68 13.64 -15.38
C SER A 52 -8.79 12.13 -15.43
N VAL A 53 -8.17 11.45 -14.47
CA VAL A 53 -8.34 10.00 -14.30
C VAL A 53 -9.70 9.73 -13.65
N ILE A 54 -10.53 8.92 -14.28
CA ILE A 54 -11.76 8.38 -13.70
C ILE A 54 -11.39 7.07 -12.99
N GLY A 55 -11.21 7.15 -11.67
CA GLY A 55 -10.93 5.98 -10.84
C GLY A 55 -10.79 6.36 -9.36
N GLN A 56 -11.28 5.49 -8.47
CA GLN A 56 -11.12 5.66 -7.03
C GLN A 56 -9.75 5.11 -6.61
N PHE A 57 -8.78 5.99 -6.29
CA PHE A 57 -7.51 5.55 -5.73
C PHE A 57 -7.71 5.01 -4.31
N VAL A 58 -7.65 3.69 -4.16
CA VAL A 58 -7.63 3.02 -2.86
C VAL A 58 -6.18 2.81 -2.44
N SER A 59 -5.70 3.65 -1.51
CA SER A 59 -4.41 3.42 -0.86
C SER A 59 -4.49 2.19 0.05
N ALA A 60 -3.59 1.24 -0.15
CA ALA A 60 -3.46 0.04 0.68
C ALA A 60 -3.21 0.34 2.18
N ASP A 61 -2.77 1.56 2.51
CA ASP A 61 -2.51 2.01 3.89
C ASP A 61 -3.78 2.54 4.61
N ASP A 62 -4.88 2.78 3.91
CA ASP A 62 -6.10 3.39 4.47
C ASP A 62 -7.32 2.46 4.29
N GLY A 63 -7.53 1.56 5.24
CA GLY A 63 -8.77 0.78 5.40
C GLY A 63 -9.96 1.61 5.88
N LYS A 64 -10.15 2.83 5.38
CA LYS A 64 -11.35 3.64 5.59
C LYS A 64 -11.88 4.10 4.23
N GLY A 65 -12.93 3.41 3.79
CA GLY A 65 -13.70 3.76 2.61
C GLY A 65 -14.25 5.18 2.66
N ASN A 66 -14.46 5.70 1.45
CA ASN A 66 -15.33 6.81 1.05
C ASN A 66 -15.87 7.75 2.16
N ALA A 67 -15.27 8.93 2.29
CA ALA A 67 -16.06 10.14 2.49
C ALA A 67 -16.03 10.83 1.11
N GLY A 68 -17.00 10.58 0.24
CA GLY A 68 -18.37 11.00 0.47
C GLY A 68 -18.39 12.52 0.49
N MET A 69 -18.76 13.12 -0.63
CA MET A 69 -19.10 14.53 -0.82
C MET A 69 -20.26 14.93 0.12
N VAL A 70 -19.99 15.03 1.42
CA VAL A 70 -20.91 15.61 2.41
C VAL A 70 -20.20 16.77 3.05
N ARG A 71 -20.65 17.95 2.64
CA ARG A 71 -20.31 19.27 3.17
C ARG A 71 -20.50 19.26 4.69
N GLY A 72 -19.41 19.39 5.43
CA GLY A 72 -19.42 19.53 6.88
C GLY A 72 -18.02 19.85 7.37
N PHE A 73 -17.76 21.14 7.60
CA PHE A 73 -16.53 21.61 8.23
C PHE A 73 -16.30 20.89 9.56
N HIS A 74 -15.04 20.50 9.78
CA HIS A 74 -14.33 20.14 11.02
C HIS A 74 -13.61 18.77 10.96
N HIS A 75 -12.27 18.85 10.94
CA HIS A 75 -11.26 17.80 11.21
C HIS A 75 -10.57 17.05 10.03
N GLY A 76 -10.11 17.79 9.02
CA GLY A 76 -9.25 17.29 7.94
C GLY A 76 -7.72 17.39 8.15
N PHE A 77 -7.24 17.93 9.28
CA PHE A 77 -5.79 18.20 9.53
C PHE A 77 -4.96 16.97 9.94
N GLY A 78 -5.55 15.78 10.01
CA GLY A 78 -4.87 14.58 10.50
C GLY A 78 -4.01 13.83 9.46
N LYS A 79 -4.36 13.92 8.17
CA LYS A 79 -3.69 13.13 7.10
C LYS A 79 -2.34 13.74 6.69
N GLU A 80 -2.29 15.05 6.54
CA GLU A 80 -1.05 15.78 6.25
C GLU A 80 -0.03 15.64 7.39
N SER A 81 -0.49 15.74 8.64
CA SER A 81 0.34 15.56 9.84
C SER A 81 1.04 14.20 9.90
N ARG A 82 0.36 13.13 9.45
CA ARG A 82 0.93 11.78 9.37
C ARG A 82 1.99 11.68 8.27
N ALA A 83 1.70 12.20 7.08
CA ALA A 83 2.65 12.22 5.97
C ALA A 83 3.95 12.98 6.35
N ILE A 84 3.81 14.14 7.01
CA ILE A 84 4.94 14.92 7.53
C ILE A 84 5.73 14.11 8.58
N THR A 85 5.04 13.42 9.50
CA THR A 85 5.70 12.58 10.51
C THR A 85 6.49 11.44 9.87
N LEU A 86 5.94 10.80 8.83
CA LEU A 86 6.62 9.75 8.08
C LEU A 86 7.84 10.27 7.33
N GLN A 87 7.72 11.42 6.66
CA GLN A 87 8.83 12.04 5.94
C GLN A 87 9.97 12.43 6.90
N ASN A 88 9.64 13.02 8.05
CA ASN A 88 10.61 13.37 9.09
C ASN A 88 11.27 12.13 9.70
N GLY A 89 10.50 11.06 9.93
CA GLY A 89 11.02 9.77 10.39
C GLY A 89 11.99 9.15 9.39
N LYS A 90 11.64 9.13 8.09
CA LYS A 90 12.49 8.61 7.01
C LYS A 90 13.85 9.31 6.98
N ARG A 91 13.86 10.65 7.01
CA ARG A 91 15.10 11.45 7.04
C ARG A 91 16.00 11.07 8.22
N LYS A 92 15.42 10.92 9.42
CA LYS A 92 16.18 10.55 10.63
C LYS A 92 16.72 9.13 10.58
N ILE A 93 15.93 8.17 10.10
CA ILE A 93 16.35 6.77 9.91
C ILE A 93 17.53 6.70 8.96
N THR A 94 17.44 7.38 7.80
CA THR A 94 18.51 7.44 6.81
C THR A 94 19.77 8.09 7.39
N GLN A 95 19.64 9.24 8.06
CA GLN A 95 20.77 9.94 8.67
C GLN A 95 21.49 9.09 9.73
N LEU A 96 20.76 8.45 10.64
CA LEU A 96 21.34 7.63 11.70
C LEU A 96 21.89 6.31 11.16
N GLY A 97 21.19 5.66 10.24
CA GLY A 97 21.67 4.40 9.68
C GLY A 97 22.89 4.57 8.77
N HIS A 98 23.06 5.71 8.08
CA HIS A 98 24.32 6.01 7.39
C HIS A 98 25.50 6.19 8.36
N GLN A 99 25.29 6.85 9.51
CA GLN A 99 26.31 6.95 10.56
C GLN A 99 26.68 5.58 11.13
N LEU A 100 25.70 4.68 11.25
CA LEU A 100 25.86 3.30 11.68
C LEU A 100 26.37 2.36 10.56
N LYS A 101 26.66 2.89 9.35
CA LYS A 101 27.08 2.13 8.16
C LYS A 101 26.15 0.95 7.81
N LEU A 102 24.85 1.15 7.99
CA LEU A 102 23.83 0.16 7.65
C LEU A 102 23.55 0.13 6.15
N ASN A 103 23.21 -1.06 5.65
CA ASN A 103 22.83 -1.24 4.25
C ASN A 103 21.45 -0.61 3.96
N GLN A 104 21.20 -0.23 2.69
CA GLN A 104 19.92 0.32 2.25
C GLN A 104 18.75 -0.63 2.51
N HIS A 105 18.97 -1.94 2.39
CA HIS A 105 17.97 -2.94 2.77
C HIS A 105 17.52 -2.78 4.22
N CYS A 106 18.46 -2.69 5.17
CA CYS A 106 18.16 -2.49 6.58
C CYS A 106 17.44 -1.16 6.85
N LEU A 107 17.80 -0.09 6.13
CA LEU A 107 17.15 1.22 6.23
C LEU A 107 15.68 1.17 5.81
N ASP A 108 15.37 0.48 4.70
CA ASP A 108 14.00 0.31 4.22
C ASP A 108 13.17 -0.52 5.21
N THR A 109 13.72 -1.65 5.69
CA THR A 109 13.07 -2.45 6.72
C THR A 109 12.80 -1.65 8.00
N ALA A 110 13.75 -0.82 8.44
CA ALA A 110 13.58 0.04 9.62
C ALA A 110 12.48 1.09 9.40
N PHE A 111 12.39 1.65 8.19
CA PHE A 111 11.31 2.55 7.81
C PHE A 111 9.95 1.85 7.77
N ASN A 112 9.88 0.59 7.33
CA ASN A 112 8.66 -0.22 7.38
C ASN A 112 8.19 -0.43 8.83
N PHE A 113 9.09 -0.73 9.77
CA PHE A 113 8.76 -0.78 11.20
C PHE A 113 8.25 0.57 11.73
N PHE A 114 8.86 1.67 11.31
CA PHE A 114 8.43 3.02 11.70
C PHE A 114 7.03 3.35 11.16
N LYS A 115 6.72 2.99 9.90
CA LYS A 115 5.37 3.14 9.32
C LYS A 115 4.32 2.41 10.16
N MET A 116 4.59 1.15 10.52
CA MET A 116 3.68 0.37 11.39
C MET A 116 3.50 1.03 12.76
N ALA A 117 4.58 1.56 13.35
CA ALA A 117 4.52 2.25 14.64
C ALA A 117 3.67 3.53 14.60
N VAL A 118 3.76 4.31 13.52
CA VAL A 118 2.94 5.51 13.29
C VAL A 118 1.47 5.14 13.09
N ASN A 119 1.19 4.11 12.29
CA ASN A 119 -0.17 3.64 12.04
C ASN A 119 -0.86 3.14 13.31
N LYS A 120 -0.12 2.42 14.17
CA LYS A 120 -0.59 1.97 15.49
C LYS A 120 -0.56 3.05 16.58
N LYS A 121 -0.23 4.31 16.24
CA LYS A 121 -0.13 5.45 17.18
C LYS A 121 0.89 5.26 18.32
N LEU A 122 1.87 4.37 18.15
CA LEU A 122 2.94 4.09 19.13
C LEU A 122 3.97 5.23 19.25
N THR A 123 3.89 6.22 18.36
CA THR A 123 4.73 7.41 18.35
C THR A 123 4.20 8.55 19.21
N ARG A 124 2.94 8.47 19.70
CA ARG A 124 2.32 9.53 20.48
C ARG A 124 2.94 9.61 21.89
N GLY A 125 3.38 10.81 22.28
CA GLY A 125 3.97 11.06 23.60
C GLY A 125 5.43 10.61 23.76
N ARG A 126 6.07 10.11 22.70
CA ARG A 126 7.48 9.71 22.70
C ARG A 126 8.28 10.59 21.74
N LYS A 127 9.51 10.93 22.12
CA LYS A 127 10.42 11.64 21.21
C LYS A 127 10.68 10.78 19.98
N THR A 128 10.52 11.36 18.79
CA THR A 128 10.72 10.65 17.50
C THR A 128 12.08 9.97 17.42
N ASN A 129 13.12 10.57 18.01
CA ASN A 129 14.48 10.01 18.04
C ASN A 129 14.53 8.64 18.73
N HIS A 130 13.79 8.45 19.84
CA HIS A 130 13.75 7.17 20.54
C HIS A 130 13.04 6.09 19.71
N VAL A 131 11.95 6.46 19.04
CA VAL A 131 11.22 5.54 18.16
C VAL A 131 12.10 5.11 17.00
N VAL A 132 12.78 6.05 16.36
CA VAL A 132 13.71 5.79 15.26
C VAL A 132 14.86 4.87 15.70
N ALA A 133 15.47 5.16 16.86
CA ALA A 133 16.53 4.32 17.42
C ALA A 133 16.04 2.89 17.72
N ALA A 134 14.83 2.74 18.27
CA ALA A 134 14.23 1.43 18.52
C ALA A 134 13.95 0.64 17.22
N CYS A 135 13.46 1.30 16.17
CA CYS A 135 13.23 0.67 14.86
C CYS A 135 14.55 0.20 14.22
N LEU A 136 15.60 1.02 14.29
CA LEU A 136 16.93 0.64 13.81
C LEU A 136 17.50 -0.53 14.61
N TYR A 137 17.40 -0.47 15.94
CA TYR A 137 17.84 -1.55 16.82
C TYR A 137 17.15 -2.89 16.50
N LEU A 138 15.83 -2.87 16.26
CA LEU A 138 15.06 -4.06 15.88
C LEU A 138 15.62 -4.72 14.62
N VAL A 139 15.83 -3.95 13.55
CA VAL A 139 16.36 -4.50 12.28
C VAL A 139 17.77 -5.05 12.45
N CYS A 140 18.61 -4.34 13.19
CA CYS A 140 19.99 -4.79 13.37
C CYS A 140 20.08 -6.06 14.21
N ARG A 141 19.12 -6.25 15.12
CA ARG A 141 18.96 -7.50 15.86
C ARG A 141 18.43 -8.64 14.97
N THR A 142 17.51 -8.38 14.05
CA THR A 142 16.97 -9.42 13.15
C THR A 142 17.95 -9.86 12.06
N GLU A 143 18.76 -8.94 11.55
CA GLU A 143 19.78 -9.21 10.52
C GLU A 143 21.05 -9.86 11.09
N GLY A 144 21.10 -10.14 12.41
CA GLY A 144 22.21 -10.87 13.02
C GLY A 144 23.55 -10.15 12.92
N THR A 145 23.58 -8.82 12.76
CA THR A 145 24.81 -8.03 12.77
C THR A 145 25.05 -7.46 14.17
N PRO A 146 25.89 -8.09 15.01
CA PRO A 146 26.11 -7.70 16.41
C PRO A 146 27.02 -6.46 16.53
N ARG A 147 26.89 -5.47 15.64
CA ARG A 147 27.83 -4.34 15.56
C ARG A 147 27.35 -3.09 16.31
N ILE A 148 26.14 -3.11 16.89
CA ILE A 148 25.45 -1.88 17.36
C ILE A 148 25.21 -1.84 18.88
N LEU A 149 25.44 -2.94 19.61
CA LEU A 149 25.39 -2.91 21.08
C LEU A 149 26.49 -2.04 21.70
N ALA A 150 27.49 -1.58 20.94
CA ALA A 150 28.60 -0.77 21.42
C ALA A 150 28.50 0.74 21.10
N LEU A 151 27.54 1.22 20.30
CA LEU A 151 27.52 2.60 19.78
C LEU A 151 26.30 3.45 20.22
N LEU A 152 25.53 2.98 21.20
CA LEU A 152 24.32 3.65 21.73
C LEU A 152 24.48 4.07 23.21
N ASN A 153 25.69 4.46 23.59
CA ASN A 153 26.03 5.12 24.87
C ASN A 153 26.61 6.51 24.57
#